data_AF-A0A7W1KZI8-F1
#
_entry.id   AF-A0A7W1KZI8-F1
#
_cell.length_a   1.000
_cell.length_b   1.000
_cell.length_c   1.000
_cell.angle_alpha   90.00
_cell.angle_beta   90.00
_cell.angle_gamma   90.00
#
_symmetry.space_group_name_H-M   'P 1'
#
loop_
_entity.id
_entity.type
_entity.pdbx_description
1 polymer ?
#
loop_
_entity_poly.entity_id
_entity_poly.type
_entity_poly.pdbx_seq_one_letter_code
_entity_poly.pdbx_strand_id
1 'polypeptide(L)'
;MLRLEKNPEELIGRNIWDEFPDLVGSKAYEEYHRAVTEQMPVNSELFYPPLACYFDIRAFPSQDGLSVYLQDVTERKRAEDSLRERARTAMLGADVGLALTQGATIRDMLSRCAEGIVQHLDAAFARVWTLNAEENVLELQASAGMYTHTNGPHGRVPVGQFKIGLIAEERKPHLTNAVVGDERVGDQEWAKREGMIAFAGYPLIVDDRLVGVIG
;
A
#
# COMPACT_ATOMS: atom_id res chain seq x y z
N MET A 1 6.00 18.42 -25.19
CA MET A 1 7.34 18.97 -24.90
C MET A 1 7.31 19.34 -23.43
N LEU A 2 7.99 18.57 -22.57
CA LEU A 2 7.96 18.82 -21.14
C LEU A 2 8.70 20.11 -20.80
N ARG A 3 8.10 20.93 -19.94
CA ARG A 3 8.69 22.18 -19.46
C ARG A 3 9.07 21.95 -18.01
N LEU A 4 10.35 22.05 -17.66
CA LEU A 4 10.86 22.07 -16.28
C LEU A 4 10.41 23.34 -15.52
N GLU A 5 9.25 23.89 -15.90
CA GLU A 5 8.72 25.22 -15.57
C GLU A 5 9.68 26.41 -15.79
N LYS A 6 10.86 26.15 -16.37
CA LYS A 6 11.87 27.15 -16.75
C LYS A 6 12.00 27.29 -18.26
N ASN A 7 12.45 28.46 -18.70
CA ASN A 7 12.72 28.72 -20.10
C ASN A 7 14.05 28.05 -20.50
N PRO A 8 14.09 27.20 -21.55
CA PRO A 8 15.34 26.55 -21.97
C PRO A 8 16.49 27.54 -22.23
N GLU A 9 16.20 28.72 -22.78
CA GLU A 9 17.21 29.74 -23.07
C GLU A 9 17.88 30.29 -21.80
N GLU A 10 17.15 30.36 -20.68
CA GLU A 10 17.66 30.87 -19.40
C GLU A 10 18.57 29.86 -18.69
N LEU A 11 18.49 28.58 -19.07
CA LEU A 11 19.26 27.48 -18.49
C LEU A 11 20.62 27.28 -19.17
N ILE A 12 20.84 27.84 -20.36
CA ILE A 12 22.10 27.66 -21.10
C ILE A 12 23.25 28.35 -20.36
N GLY A 13 24.32 27.60 -20.09
CA GLY A 13 25.51 28.09 -19.38
C GLY A 13 25.33 28.18 -17.85
N ARG A 14 24.18 27.77 -17.31
CA ARG A 14 23.94 27.67 -15.87
C ARG A 14 24.38 26.32 -15.33
N ASN A 15 24.67 26.26 -14.03
CA ASN A 15 24.94 25.02 -13.33
C ASN A 15 23.61 24.35 -12.94
N ILE A 16 23.43 23.08 -13.29
CA ILE A 16 22.20 22.33 -12.99
C ILE A 16 21.92 22.23 -11.49
N TRP A 17 22.94 22.19 -10.63
CA TRP A 17 22.81 22.11 -9.18
C TRP A 17 22.37 23.43 -8.55
N ASP A 18 22.72 24.56 -9.18
CA ASP A 18 22.24 25.87 -8.75
C ASP A 18 20.78 26.09 -9.18
N GLU A 19 20.42 25.62 -10.38
CA GLU A 19 19.07 25.76 -10.93
C GLU A 19 18.05 24.78 -10.33
N PHE A 20 18.52 23.61 -9.88
CA PHE A 20 17.72 22.54 -9.30
C PHE A 20 18.41 21.97 -8.03
N PRO A 21 18.48 22.76 -6.94
CA PRO A 21 19.20 22.39 -5.73
C PRO A 21 18.64 21.13 -5.06
N ASP A 22 17.35 20.84 -5.21
CA ASP A 22 16.70 19.63 -4.68
C ASP A 22 17.23 18.33 -5.30
N LEU A 23 17.94 18.41 -6.44
CA LEU A 23 18.57 17.25 -7.04
C LEU A 23 19.88 16.89 -6.35
N VAL A 24 20.53 17.80 -5.62
CA VAL A 24 21.79 17.53 -4.93
C VAL A 24 21.57 16.48 -3.83
N GLY A 25 22.35 15.40 -3.87
CA GLY A 25 22.17 14.26 -2.98
C GLY A 25 20.99 13.34 -3.35
N SER A 26 20.25 13.63 -4.42
CA SER A 26 19.30 12.68 -4.99
C SER A 26 20.00 11.61 -5.82
N LYS A 27 19.25 10.57 -6.22
CA LYS A 27 19.75 9.54 -7.14
C LYS A 27 20.27 10.13 -8.45
N ALA A 28 19.65 11.18 -9.01
CA ALA A 28 20.16 11.80 -10.24
C ALA A 28 21.57 12.40 -10.04
N TYR A 29 21.85 12.97 -8.86
CA TYR A 29 23.18 13.49 -8.54
C TYR A 29 24.22 12.38 -8.52
N GLU A 30 23.94 11.28 -7.83
CA GLU A 30 24.82 10.11 -7.76
C GLU A 30 25.07 9.50 -9.15
N GLU A 31 24.01 9.32 -9.93
CA GLU A 31 24.05 8.73 -11.27
C GLU A 31 24.86 9.59 -12.25
N TYR A 32 24.73 10.91 -12.21
CA TYR A 32 25.50 11.81 -13.10
C TYR A 32 26.99 11.77 -12.76
N HIS A 33 27.34 11.80 -11.47
CA HIS A 33 28.74 11.68 -11.04
C HIS A 33 29.32 10.31 -11.41
N ARG A 34 28.54 9.25 -11.25
CA ARG A 34 28.93 7.90 -11.65
C ARG A 34 29.16 7.81 -13.16
N ALA A 35 28.23 8.30 -13.96
CA ALA A 35 28.36 8.29 -15.43
C ALA A 35 29.64 8.99 -15.89
N VAL A 36 29.94 10.17 -15.34
CA VAL A 36 31.16 10.92 -15.66
C VAL A 36 32.42 10.21 -15.15
N THR A 37 32.40 9.65 -13.94
CA THR A 37 33.56 8.99 -13.34
C THR A 37 33.91 7.67 -14.05
N GLU A 38 32.90 6.87 -14.34
CA GLU A 38 33.05 5.55 -14.96
C GLU A 38 33.10 5.61 -16.49
N GLN A 39 32.75 6.76 -17.09
CA GLN A 39 32.60 6.93 -18.53
C GLN A 39 31.64 5.90 -19.14
N MET A 40 30.60 5.54 -18.40
CA MET A 40 29.55 4.61 -18.83
C MET A 40 28.17 5.27 -18.83
N PRO A 41 27.34 5.02 -19.85
CA PRO A 41 25.95 5.48 -19.83
C PRO A 41 25.19 4.89 -18.64
N VAL A 42 24.36 5.72 -18.01
CA VAL A 42 23.47 5.28 -16.93
C VAL A 42 22.02 5.54 -17.31
N ASN A 43 21.15 4.67 -16.83
CA ASN A 43 19.70 4.82 -16.96
C ASN A 43 19.02 4.64 -15.60
N SER A 44 18.11 5.54 -15.25
CA SER A 44 17.35 5.40 -14.01
C SER A 44 16.01 6.12 -14.08
N GLU A 45 15.01 5.56 -13.38
CA GLU A 45 13.78 6.29 -13.08
C GLU A 45 13.94 7.08 -11.78
N LEU A 46 13.44 8.31 -11.77
CA LEU A 46 13.41 9.22 -10.61
C LEU A 46 12.02 9.85 -10.47
N PHE A 47 11.47 9.85 -9.25
CA PHE A 47 10.34 10.73 -8.93
C PHE A 47 10.87 12.12 -8.56
N TYR A 48 10.38 13.17 -9.20
CA TYR A 48 10.73 14.55 -8.90
C TYR A 48 9.57 15.20 -8.13
N PRO A 49 9.66 15.37 -6.80
CA PRO A 49 8.55 15.85 -5.97
C PRO A 49 7.98 17.21 -6.39
N PRO A 50 8.77 18.24 -6.78
CA PRO A 50 8.23 19.55 -7.14
C PRO A 50 7.24 19.53 -8.30
N LEU A 51 7.40 18.62 -9.25
CA LEU A 51 6.49 18.46 -10.39
C LEU A 51 5.53 17.26 -10.25
N ALA A 52 5.63 16.51 -9.15
CA ALA A 52 4.89 15.28 -8.90
C ALA A 52 4.90 14.31 -10.10
N CYS A 53 6.06 14.18 -10.77
CA CYS A 53 6.22 13.40 -12.00
C CYS A 53 7.39 12.42 -11.90
N TYR A 54 7.33 11.36 -12.70
CA TYR A 54 8.41 10.40 -12.86
C TYR A 54 9.17 10.68 -14.15
N PHE A 55 10.49 10.72 -14.07
CA PHE A 55 11.39 10.83 -15.21
C PHE A 55 12.15 9.53 -15.45
N ASP A 56 12.21 9.07 -16.70
CA ASP A 56 13.25 8.17 -17.20
C ASP A 56 14.44 9.04 -17.62
N ILE A 57 15.57 8.85 -16.94
CA ILE A 57 16.77 9.67 -17.06
C ILE A 57 17.87 8.83 -17.70
N ARG A 58 18.34 9.27 -18.86
CA ARG A 58 19.47 8.64 -19.57
C ARG A 58 20.63 9.62 -19.66
N ALA A 59 21.73 9.31 -18.99
CA ALA A 59 22.92 10.14 -19.01
C ALA A 59 24.02 9.45 -19.82
N PHE A 60 24.62 10.19 -20.75
CA PHE A 60 25.66 9.73 -21.66
C PHE A 60 26.91 10.58 -21.45
N PRO A 61 27.95 10.02 -20.82
CA PRO A 61 29.21 10.73 -20.62
C PRO A 61 29.99 10.83 -21.92
N SER A 62 30.85 11.85 -21.99
CA SER A 62 31.80 12.09 -23.07
C SER A 62 33.03 12.80 -22.50
N GLN A 63 34.07 12.98 -23.33
CA GLN A 63 35.28 13.70 -22.91
C GLN A 63 35.00 15.16 -22.53
N ASP A 64 34.00 15.79 -23.15
CA ASP A 64 33.68 17.21 -22.97
C ASP A 64 32.57 17.47 -21.94
N GLY A 65 31.99 16.41 -21.36
CA GLY A 65 30.94 16.53 -20.35
C GLY A 65 29.88 15.43 -20.42
N LEU A 66 28.68 15.74 -19.93
CA LEU A 66 27.56 14.81 -19.76
C LEU A 66 26.34 15.29 -20.55
N SER A 67 25.80 14.44 -21.42
CA SER A 67 24.51 14.67 -22.08
C SER A 67 23.42 13.92 -21.33
N VAL A 68 22.32 14.59 -20.98
CA VAL A 68 21.20 13.98 -20.24
C VAL A 68 19.91 14.11 -21.04
N TYR A 69 19.22 12.98 -21.22
CA TYR A 69 17.87 12.92 -21.77
C TYR A 69 16.89 12.61 -20.64
N LEU A 70 15.83 13.40 -20.56
CA LEU A 70 14.75 13.27 -19.60
C LEU A 70 13.45 12.98 -20.36
N GLN A 71 12.77 11.90 -19.99
CA GLN A 71 11.45 11.59 -20.50
C GLN A 71 10.47 11.48 -19.34
N ASP A 72 9.38 12.24 -19.37
CA ASP A 72 8.27 12.03 -18.45
C ASP A 72 7.60 10.69 -18.76
N VAL A 73 7.55 9.84 -17.75
CA VAL A 73 6.93 8.52 -17.81
C VAL A 73 5.76 8.41 -16.83
N THR A 74 5.27 9.52 -16.28
CA THR A 74 4.20 9.57 -15.27
C THR A 74 2.93 8.87 -15.74
N GLU A 75 2.48 9.11 -16.99
CA GLU A 75 1.30 8.42 -17.52
C GLU A 75 1.51 6.92 -17.64
N ARG A 76 2.71 6.49 -18.08
CA ARG A 76 3.08 5.08 -18.14
C ARG A 76 3.07 4.45 -16.74
N LYS A 77 3.67 5.10 -15.74
CA LYS A 77 3.69 4.62 -14.35
C LYS A 77 2.28 4.52 -13.76
N ARG A 78 1.43 5.54 -13.97
CA ARG A 78 0.01 5.51 -13.55
C ARG A 78 -0.76 4.36 -14.21
N ALA A 79 -0.52 4.10 -15.49
CA ALA A 79 -1.14 2.99 -16.20
C ALA A 79 -0.66 1.62 -15.68
N GLU A 80 0.65 1.47 -15.44
CA GLU A 80 1.25 0.28 -14.83
C GLU A 80 0.68 0.00 -13.44
N ASP A 81 0.59 1.03 -12.59
CA ASP A 81 0.04 0.90 -11.22
C ASP A 81 -1.44 0.55 -11.24
N SER A 82 -2.24 1.21 -12.09
CA SER A 82 -3.66 0.88 -12.28
C SER A 82 -3.87 -0.55 -12.81
N LEU A 83 -2.99 -1.03 -13.68
CA LEU A 83 -3.05 -2.41 -14.16
C LEU A 83 -2.70 -3.40 -13.05
N ARG A 84 -1.66 -3.09 -12.26
CA ARG A 84 -1.24 -3.89 -11.11
C ARG A 84 -2.34 -3.98 -10.05
N GLU A 85 -3.02 -2.88 -9.74
CA GLU A 85 -4.13 -2.84 -8.79
C GLU A 85 -5.32 -3.69 -9.27
N ARG A 86 -5.69 -3.55 -10.55
CA ARG A 86 -6.75 -4.38 -11.16
C ARG A 86 -6.40 -5.86 -11.14
N ALA A 87 -5.15 -6.21 -11.45
CA ALA A 87 -4.68 -7.59 -11.39
C ALA A 87 -4.76 -8.17 -9.96
N ARG A 88 -4.31 -7.42 -8.95
CA ARG A 88 -4.42 -7.81 -7.53
C ARG A 88 -5.87 -8.05 -7.11
N THR A 89 -6.76 -7.13 -7.46
CA THR A 89 -8.19 -7.25 -7.16
C THR A 89 -8.82 -8.46 -7.84
N ALA A 90 -8.47 -8.73 -9.11
CA ALA A 90 -8.96 -9.89 -9.84
C ALA A 90 -8.47 -11.22 -9.24
N MET A 91 -7.19 -11.29 -8.85
CA MET A 91 -6.63 -12.48 -8.20
C MET A 91 -7.29 -12.73 -6.84
N LEU A 92 -7.47 -11.69 -6.02
CA LEU A 92 -8.20 -11.80 -4.77
C LEU A 92 -9.64 -12.30 -4.99
N GLY A 93 -10.35 -11.76 -5.98
CA GLY A 93 -11.70 -12.22 -6.32
C GLY A 93 -11.73 -13.68 -6.75
N ALA A 94 -10.74 -14.14 -7.51
CA ALA A 94 -10.61 -15.54 -7.92
C ALA A 94 -10.35 -16.46 -6.73
N ASP A 95 -9.43 -16.10 -5.84
CA ASP A 95 -9.10 -16.88 -4.63
C ASP A 95 -10.28 -16.97 -3.68
N VAL A 96 -10.99 -15.87 -3.46
CA VAL A 96 -12.24 -15.86 -2.68
C VAL A 96 -13.29 -16.75 -3.33
N GLY A 97 -13.49 -16.68 -4.65
CA GLY A 97 -14.41 -17.54 -5.37
C GLY A 97 -14.05 -19.04 -5.26
N LEU A 98 -12.75 -19.36 -5.30
CA LEU A 98 -12.25 -20.71 -5.12
C LEU A 98 -12.46 -21.20 -3.68
N ALA A 99 -12.19 -20.34 -2.70
CA ALA A 99 -12.42 -20.63 -1.29
C ALA A 99 -13.89 -21.01 -1.06
N LEU A 100 -14.83 -20.22 -1.58
CA LEU A 100 -16.26 -20.44 -1.42
C LEU A 100 -16.79 -21.71 -2.10
N THR A 101 -16.16 -22.15 -3.20
CA THR A 101 -16.63 -23.31 -3.98
C THR A 101 -15.99 -24.63 -3.56
N GLN A 102 -14.79 -24.59 -2.96
CA GLN A 102 -14.02 -25.78 -2.58
C GLN A 102 -13.87 -25.97 -1.06
N GLY A 103 -14.29 -25.00 -0.25
CA GLY A 103 -14.15 -25.09 1.20
C GLY A 103 -15.03 -26.18 1.79
N ALA A 104 -14.44 -27.02 2.65
CA ALA A 104 -15.16 -28.07 3.36
C ALA A 104 -16.05 -27.50 4.48
N THR A 105 -15.62 -26.39 5.10
CA THR A 105 -16.34 -25.71 6.17
C THR A 105 -16.28 -24.19 6.01
N ILE A 106 -17.21 -23.46 6.65
CA ILE A 106 -17.18 -21.98 6.69
C ILE A 106 -15.84 -21.47 7.22
N ARG A 107 -15.29 -22.12 8.26
CA ARG A 107 -14.00 -21.75 8.82
C ARG A 107 -12.87 -21.87 7.78
N ASP A 108 -12.85 -22.96 7.01
CA ASP A 108 -11.84 -23.16 5.96
C ASP A 108 -11.98 -22.10 4.85
N MET A 109 -13.23 -21.78 4.47
CA MET A 109 -13.51 -20.72 3.50
C MET A 109 -12.98 -19.37 3.99
N LEU A 110 -13.28 -18.99 5.24
CA LEU A 110 -12.85 -17.73 5.84
C LEU A 110 -11.32 -17.65 5.99
N SER A 111 -10.66 -18.75 6.36
CA SER A 111 -9.20 -18.82 6.44
C SER A 111 -8.55 -18.57 5.08
N ARG A 112 -9.03 -19.23 4.02
CA ARG A 112 -8.54 -19.01 2.66
C ARG A 112 -8.78 -17.57 2.18
N CYS A 113 -9.92 -16.97 2.52
CA CYS A 113 -10.18 -15.55 2.22
C CYS A 113 -9.18 -14.62 2.93
N ALA A 114 -8.89 -14.86 4.22
CA ALA A 114 -7.92 -14.07 4.97
C ALA A 114 -6.50 -14.20 4.38
N GLU A 115 -6.11 -15.40 3.97
CA GLU A 115 -4.83 -15.65 3.29
C GLU A 115 -4.74 -14.90 1.95
N GLY A 116 -5.79 -14.96 1.12
CA GLY A 116 -5.85 -14.23 -0.14
C GLY A 116 -5.71 -12.72 0.03
N ILE A 117 -6.31 -12.15 1.08
CA ILE A 117 -6.17 -10.72 1.41
C ILE A 117 -4.71 -10.36 1.71
N VAL A 118 -4.05 -11.13 2.58
CA VAL A 118 -2.63 -10.92 2.92
C VAL A 118 -1.75 -11.02 1.67
N GLN A 119 -1.98 -12.02 0.83
CA GLN A 119 -1.16 -12.27 -0.36
C GLN A 119 -1.30 -11.19 -1.44
N HIS A 120 -2.52 -10.68 -1.68
CA HIS A 120 -2.79 -9.79 -2.81
C HIS A 120 -2.84 -8.31 -2.46
N LEU A 121 -3.15 -7.96 -1.21
CA LEU A 121 -3.29 -6.57 -0.76
C LEU A 121 -2.08 -6.06 0.04
N ASP A 122 -1.01 -6.85 0.15
CA ASP A 122 0.19 -6.49 0.93
C ASP A 122 -0.14 -6.15 2.40
N ALA A 123 -1.20 -6.77 2.91
CA ALA A 123 -1.64 -6.59 4.28
C ALA A 123 -0.75 -7.40 5.22
N ALA A 124 -0.23 -6.75 6.27
CA ALA A 124 0.57 -7.39 7.32
C ALA A 124 -0.10 -8.64 7.92
N PHE A 125 -1.42 -8.57 8.13
CA PHE A 125 -2.27 -9.68 8.54
C PHE A 125 -3.73 -9.35 8.21
N ALA A 126 -4.59 -10.35 8.22
CA ALA A 126 -6.03 -10.18 8.07
C ALA A 126 -6.78 -11.14 9.00
N ARG A 127 -7.94 -10.73 9.50
CA ARG A 127 -8.77 -11.48 10.43
C ARG A 127 -10.24 -11.38 10.07
N VAL A 128 -10.96 -12.48 10.27
CA VAL A 128 -12.41 -12.54 10.06
C VAL A 128 -13.10 -13.03 11.31
N TRP A 129 -14.05 -12.24 11.79
CA TRP A 129 -14.94 -12.57 12.89
C TRP A 129 -16.36 -12.82 12.37
N THR A 130 -17.05 -13.80 12.96
CA THR A 130 -18.48 -14.03 12.73
C THR A 130 -19.28 -13.66 13.96
N LEU A 131 -20.49 -13.12 13.76
CA LEU A 131 -21.38 -12.75 14.86
C LEU A 131 -22.07 -13.98 15.46
N ASN A 132 -21.87 -14.19 16.76
CA ASN A 132 -22.74 -14.99 17.59
C ASN A 132 -23.85 -14.07 18.13
N ALA A 133 -25.04 -14.19 17.54
CA ALA A 133 -26.17 -13.32 17.86
C ALA A 133 -26.80 -13.59 19.25
N GLU A 134 -26.66 -14.81 19.77
CA GLU A 134 -27.20 -15.18 21.09
C GLU A 134 -26.42 -14.49 22.21
N GLU A 135 -25.10 -14.46 22.08
CA GLU A 135 -24.19 -13.87 23.07
C GLU A 135 -23.83 -12.41 22.75
N ASN A 136 -24.23 -11.90 21.58
CA ASN A 136 -23.89 -10.58 21.05
C ASN A 136 -22.36 -10.33 21.01
N VAL A 137 -21.61 -11.33 20.55
CA VAL A 137 -20.15 -11.30 20.43
C VAL A 137 -19.69 -11.68 19.02
N LEU A 138 -18.60 -11.07 18.58
CA LEU A 138 -17.84 -11.43 17.39
C LEU A 138 -16.81 -12.49 17.75
N GLU A 139 -16.86 -13.64 17.12
CA GLU A 139 -15.93 -14.76 17.33
C GLU A 139 -14.95 -14.85 16.17
N LEU A 140 -13.66 -14.85 16.48
CA LEU A 140 -12.59 -14.93 15.49
C LEU A 140 -12.58 -16.31 14.83
N GLN A 141 -12.89 -16.37 13.54
CA GLN A 141 -12.91 -17.62 12.78
C GLN A 141 -11.63 -17.84 11.98
N ALA A 142 -10.99 -16.77 11.50
CA ALA A 142 -9.82 -16.84 10.64
C ALA A 142 -8.81 -15.74 10.97
N SER A 143 -7.52 -16.06 10.86
CA SER A 143 -6.40 -15.12 11.01
C SER A 143 -5.25 -15.57 10.10
N ALA A 144 -4.72 -14.67 9.28
CA ALA A 144 -3.61 -14.95 8.36
C ALA A 144 -2.56 -13.83 8.40
N GLY A 145 -1.34 -14.10 7.92
CA GLY A 145 -0.21 -13.15 7.91
C GLY A 145 0.64 -13.26 9.18
N MET A 146 1.10 -12.12 9.72
CA MET A 146 1.96 -12.10 10.93
C MET A 146 1.32 -12.76 12.17
N TYR A 147 -0.02 -12.82 12.21
CA TYR A 147 -0.74 -13.50 13.28
C TYR A 147 -1.66 -14.59 12.72
N THR A 148 -1.44 -15.82 13.15
CA THR A 148 -2.24 -16.99 12.73
C THR A 148 -3.11 -17.55 13.85
N HIS A 149 -2.83 -17.21 15.12
CA HIS A 149 -3.57 -17.70 16.27
C HIS A 149 -4.97 -17.06 16.37
N THR A 150 -6.00 -17.89 16.60
CA THR A 150 -7.39 -17.44 16.78
C THR A 150 -7.85 -17.43 18.25
N ASN A 151 -7.11 -18.10 19.14
CA ASN A 151 -7.46 -18.23 20.57
C ASN A 151 -6.88 -17.10 21.45
N GLY A 152 -6.52 -15.96 20.85
CA GLY A 152 -5.90 -14.84 21.54
C GLY A 152 -6.89 -13.91 22.24
N PRO A 153 -6.41 -12.80 22.85
CA PRO A 153 -7.25 -11.81 23.55
C PRO A 153 -8.32 -11.14 22.65
N HIS A 154 -8.19 -11.25 21.33
CA HIS A 154 -9.18 -10.78 20.35
C HIS A 154 -10.00 -11.92 19.73
N GLY A 155 -9.96 -13.12 20.31
CA GLY A 155 -10.72 -14.27 19.86
C GLY A 155 -12.23 -14.09 20.03
N ARG A 156 -12.65 -13.30 21.02
CA ARG A 156 -14.05 -12.94 21.27
C ARG A 156 -14.14 -11.45 21.58
N VAL A 157 -14.95 -10.72 20.81
CA VAL A 157 -15.08 -9.26 20.90
C VAL A 157 -16.57 -8.91 21.04
N PRO A 158 -17.03 -8.36 22.18
CA PRO A 158 -18.42 -7.92 22.30
C PRO A 158 -18.77 -6.83 21.29
N VAL A 159 -19.99 -6.84 20.77
CA VAL A 159 -20.49 -5.75 19.91
C VAL A 159 -20.51 -4.44 20.69
N GLY A 160 -20.11 -3.34 20.05
CA GLY A 160 -19.94 -2.01 20.68
C GLY A 160 -18.65 -1.87 21.51
N GLN A 161 -17.83 -2.92 21.65
CA GLN A 161 -16.57 -2.89 22.39
C GLN A 161 -15.37 -3.02 21.46
N PHE A 162 -14.31 -2.25 21.75
CA PHE A 162 -13.13 -2.14 20.91
C PHE A 162 -13.47 -1.71 19.46
N LYS A 163 -12.45 -1.43 18.66
CA LYS A 163 -12.63 -1.07 17.24
C LYS A 163 -13.49 -2.05 16.44
N ILE A 164 -13.24 -3.36 16.60
CA ILE A 164 -13.93 -4.39 15.82
C ILE A 164 -15.42 -4.49 16.22
N GLY A 165 -15.74 -4.38 17.52
CA GLY A 165 -17.13 -4.36 17.98
C GLY A 165 -17.87 -3.08 17.62
N LEU A 166 -17.19 -1.93 17.57
CA LEU A 166 -17.77 -0.67 17.09
C LEU A 166 -18.12 -0.72 15.60
N ILE A 167 -17.27 -1.32 14.76
CA ILE A 167 -17.56 -1.52 13.33
C ILE A 167 -18.85 -2.34 13.14
N ALA A 168 -19.02 -3.39 13.94
CA ALA A 168 -20.24 -4.20 13.96
C ALA A 168 -21.47 -3.38 14.39
N GLU A 169 -21.38 -2.64 15.49
CA GLU A 169 -22.49 -1.83 16.02
C GLU A 169 -22.91 -0.73 15.04
N GLU A 170 -21.94 0.03 14.54
CA GLU A 170 -22.15 1.15 13.62
C GLU A 170 -22.55 0.67 12.21
N ARG A 171 -22.25 -0.58 11.87
CA ARG A 171 -22.38 -1.16 10.52
C ARG A 171 -21.71 -0.30 9.44
N LYS A 172 -20.60 0.33 9.81
CA LYS A 172 -19.81 1.20 8.93
C LYS A 172 -18.36 0.77 8.94
N PRO A 173 -17.67 0.83 7.78
CA PRO A 173 -16.25 0.56 7.75
C PRO A 173 -15.47 1.61 8.55
N HIS A 174 -14.35 1.18 9.14
CA HIS A 174 -13.37 2.07 9.75
C HIS A 174 -12.05 1.94 9.01
N LEU A 175 -11.53 3.06 8.52
CA LEU A 175 -10.31 3.15 7.73
C LEU A 175 -9.42 4.24 8.32
N THR A 176 -8.15 3.93 8.55
CA THR A 176 -7.16 4.91 9.00
C THR A 176 -5.80 4.62 8.35
N ASN A 177 -5.11 5.67 7.92
CA ASN A 177 -3.70 5.64 7.52
C ASN A 177 -2.79 6.27 8.61
N ALA A 178 -3.34 6.44 9.82
CA ALA A 178 -2.65 6.94 10.99
C ALA A 178 -3.06 6.08 12.19
N VAL A 179 -2.56 4.84 12.23
CA VAL A 179 -2.89 3.88 13.31
C VAL A 179 -2.39 4.38 14.66
N VAL A 180 -1.16 4.91 14.68
CA VAL A 180 -0.61 5.56 15.87
C VAL A 180 -1.32 6.89 16.08
N GLY A 181 -2.02 7.03 17.22
CA GLY A 181 -2.85 8.18 17.55
C GLY A 181 -4.34 8.01 17.24
N ASP A 182 -4.77 6.94 16.57
CA ASP A 182 -6.19 6.62 16.40
C ASP A 182 -6.78 6.08 17.72
N GLU A 183 -7.71 6.82 18.32
CA GLU A 183 -8.38 6.48 19.59
C GLU A 183 -9.13 5.14 19.54
N ARG A 184 -9.54 4.68 18.36
CA ARG A 184 -10.20 3.37 18.19
C ARG A 184 -9.19 2.23 18.22
N VAL A 185 -7.90 2.48 17.93
CA VAL A 185 -6.85 1.46 18.00
C VAL A 185 -6.36 1.33 19.43
N GLY A 186 -6.78 0.27 20.12
CA GLY A 186 -6.52 0.08 21.55
C GLY A 186 -5.04 -0.14 21.91
N ASP A 187 -4.29 -0.93 21.14
CA ASP A 187 -2.88 -1.24 21.46
C ASP A 187 -1.90 -0.40 20.62
N GLN A 188 -1.70 0.83 21.09
CA GLN A 188 -0.81 1.82 20.45
C GLN A 188 0.67 1.40 20.49
N GLU A 189 1.10 0.74 21.56
CA GLU A 189 2.50 0.33 21.73
C GLU A 189 2.84 -0.85 20.82
N TRP A 190 1.92 -1.80 20.67
CA TRP A 190 2.03 -2.83 19.64
C TRP A 190 2.05 -2.23 18.23
N ALA A 191 1.12 -1.32 17.91
CA ALA A 191 1.07 -0.70 16.59
C ALA A 191 2.38 0.01 16.21
N LYS A 192 2.99 0.74 17.17
CA LYS A 192 4.31 1.36 16.98
C LYS A 192 5.41 0.32 16.77
N ARG A 193 5.47 -0.72 17.60
CA ARG A 193 6.50 -1.76 17.53
C ARG A 193 6.47 -2.51 16.20
N GLU A 194 5.28 -2.86 15.71
CA GLU A 194 5.10 -3.57 14.45
C GLU A 194 5.12 -2.63 13.23
N GLY A 195 5.31 -1.32 13.42
CA GLY A 195 5.37 -0.34 12.33
C GLY A 195 4.05 -0.18 11.57
N MET A 196 2.91 -0.41 12.22
CA MET A 196 1.62 -0.33 11.57
C MET A 196 1.27 1.11 11.19
N ILE A 197 1.08 1.32 9.90
CA ILE A 197 0.72 2.62 9.33
C ILE A 197 -0.77 2.73 9.02
N ALA A 198 -1.44 1.62 8.68
CA ALA A 198 -2.83 1.63 8.28
C ALA A 198 -3.65 0.50 8.91
N PHE A 199 -4.95 0.73 9.04
CA PHE A 199 -5.94 -0.27 9.42
C PHE A 199 -7.20 -0.09 8.57
N ALA A 200 -7.79 -1.20 8.17
CA ALA A 200 -9.09 -1.24 7.50
C ALA A 200 -9.94 -2.33 8.12
N GLY A 201 -11.17 -2.00 8.51
CA GLY A 201 -12.15 -2.97 8.96
C GLY A 201 -13.51 -2.70 8.34
N TYR A 202 -14.18 -3.77 7.89
CA TYR A 202 -15.45 -3.72 7.18
C TYR A 202 -16.48 -4.64 7.85
N PRO A 203 -17.73 -4.19 8.02
CA PRO A 203 -18.81 -5.07 8.43
C PRO A 203 -19.15 -6.04 7.28
N LEU A 204 -19.35 -7.30 7.61
CA LEU A 204 -19.89 -8.30 6.69
C LEU A 204 -21.41 -8.32 6.85
N ILE A 205 -22.12 -7.99 5.77
CA ILE A 205 -23.59 -7.83 5.77
C ILE A 205 -24.18 -8.70 4.66
N VAL A 206 -25.20 -9.49 5.01
CA VAL A 206 -25.98 -10.31 4.07
C VAL A 206 -27.45 -10.02 4.31
N ASP A 207 -28.20 -9.64 3.28
CA ASP A 207 -29.62 -9.27 3.37
C ASP A 207 -29.93 -8.28 4.52
N ASP A 208 -29.16 -7.18 4.60
CA ASP A 208 -29.20 -6.16 5.66
C ASP A 208 -28.92 -6.65 7.10
N ARG A 209 -28.46 -7.89 7.25
CA ARG A 209 -28.07 -8.48 8.53
C ARG A 209 -26.55 -8.51 8.66
N LEU A 210 -26.07 -7.99 9.79
CA LEU A 210 -24.67 -8.14 10.17
C LEU A 210 -24.38 -9.63 10.45
N VAL A 211 -23.41 -10.19 9.76
CA VAL A 211 -22.95 -11.58 9.96
C VAL A 211 -21.54 -11.66 10.52
N GLY A 212 -20.79 -10.56 10.52
CA GLY A 212 -19.42 -10.54 11.00
C GLY A 212 -18.68 -9.24 10.70
N VAL A 213 -17.38 -9.26 10.92
CA VAL A 213 -16.46 -8.16 10.60
C VAL A 213 -15.19 -8.76 10.01
N ILE A 214 -14.62 -8.10 9.02
CA ILE A 214 -13.27 -8.37 8.52
C ILE A 214 -12.37 -7.19 8.86
N GLY A 215 -11.10 -7.44 9.17
CA GLY A 215 -10.11 -6.38 9.38
C GLY A 215 -8.73 -6.88 9.70
#